data_AF-A0A2P5MFL2-F1
#
_entry.id   AF-A0A2P5MFL2-F1
#
_cell.length_a   1.000
_cell.length_b   1.000
_cell.length_c   1.000
_cell.angle_alpha   90.00
_cell.angle_beta   90.00
_cell.angle_gamma   90.00
#
_symmetry.space_group_name_H-M   'P 1'
#
loop_
_entity.id
_entity.type
_entity.pdbx_description
1 polymer ?
#
loop_
_entity_poly.entity_id
_entity_poly.type
_entity_poly.pdbx_seq_one_letter_code
_entity_poly.pdbx_strand_id
1 'polypeptide(L)'
;MQQTGFVVYLKCSIDRILERTKRDANRPLLQTENPRARIKSLFIEREPLYLKCADYQIDTGAMPNKVVVSRILEKYHARSPQI
;
A
#
# COMPACT_ATOMS: atom_id res chain seq x y z
N MET A 1 -19.19 6.55 7.56
CA MET A 1 -18.83 7.09 6.23
C MET A 1 -17.84 6.13 5.57
N GLN A 2 -18.30 4.99 5.04
CA GLN A 2 -17.51 4.01 4.27
C GLN A 2 -18.47 3.20 3.38
N GLN A 3 -18.99 3.76 2.29
CA GLN A 3 -19.95 3.04 1.42
C GLN A 3 -19.90 3.45 -0.07
N THR A 4 -18.74 3.84 -0.62
CA THR A 4 -18.66 4.25 -2.06
C THR A 4 -17.52 3.62 -2.85
N GLY A 5 -16.77 2.66 -2.31
CA GLY A 5 -15.66 2.08 -3.08
C GLY A 5 -15.02 0.84 -2.45
N PHE A 6 -14.17 0.20 -3.25
CA PHE A 6 -13.34 -0.93 -2.86
C PHE A 6 -11.93 -0.43 -2.53
N VAL A 7 -11.57 -0.43 -1.24
CA VAL A 7 -10.28 0.08 -0.75
C VAL A 7 -9.27 -1.06 -0.69
N VAL A 8 -8.17 -0.91 -1.41
CA VAL A 8 -7.07 -1.88 -1.42
C VAL A 8 -5.84 -1.31 -0.74
N TYR A 9 -5.34 -1.99 0.28
CA TYR A 9 -4.06 -1.69 0.89
C TYR A 9 -2.93 -2.48 0.21
N LEU A 10 -2.07 -1.75 -0.49
CA LEU A 10 -0.86 -2.28 -1.12
C LEU A 10 0.28 -2.33 -0.10
N LYS A 11 0.47 -3.49 0.52
CA LYS A 11 1.51 -3.70 1.53
C LYS A 11 2.86 -3.90 0.86
N CYS A 12 3.90 -3.32 1.45
CA CYS A 12 5.28 -3.51 1.03
C CYS A 12 6.22 -3.43 2.23
N SER A 13 7.38 -4.09 2.15
CA SER A 13 8.40 -4.01 3.21
C SER A 13 9.05 -2.63 3.27
N ILE A 14 9.55 -2.25 4.46
CA ILE A 14 10.26 -0.98 4.67
C ILE A 14 11.44 -0.83 3.71
N ASP A 15 12.21 -1.90 3.49
CA ASP A 15 13.35 -1.92 2.58
C ASP A 15 12.94 -1.58 1.14
N ARG A 16 11.81 -2.11 0.70
CA ARG A 16 11.32 -1.89 -0.66
C ARG A 16 10.63 -0.54 -0.84
N ILE A 17 9.98 -0.02 0.20
CA ILE A 17 9.52 1.38 0.20
C ILE A 17 10.75 2.27 0.03
N LEU A 18 11.78 2.10 0.86
CA LEU A 18 13.01 2.87 0.80
C LEU A 18 13.67 2.79 -0.59
N GLU A 19 13.80 1.58 -1.16
CA GLU A 19 14.38 1.39 -2.48
C GLU A 19 13.63 2.17 -3.57
N ARG A 20 12.30 2.12 -3.55
CA ARG A 20 11.45 2.76 -4.56
C ARG A 20 11.38 4.28 -4.38
N THR A 21 11.52 4.77 -3.15
CA THR A 21 11.42 6.20 -2.85
C THR A 21 12.76 6.94 -2.82
N LYS A 22 13.90 6.23 -2.78
CA LYS A 22 15.23 6.86 -2.60
C LYS A 22 15.63 7.86 -3.69
N ARG A 23 15.08 7.75 -4.91
CA ARG A 23 15.38 8.63 -6.04
C ARG A 23 14.29 9.68 -6.31
N ASP A 24 13.24 9.70 -5.48
CA ASP A 24 12.08 10.55 -5.69
C ASP A 24 12.19 11.81 -4.83
N ALA A 25 12.62 12.91 -5.46
CA ALA A 25 12.77 14.21 -4.80
C ALA A 25 11.43 14.87 -4.42
N ASN A 26 10.30 14.36 -4.93
CA ASN A 26 8.97 14.91 -4.63
C ASN A 26 8.39 14.40 -3.30
N ARG A 27 9.21 13.78 -2.45
CA ARG A 27 8.82 13.20 -1.17
C ARG A 27 9.36 14.02 0.00
N PRO A 28 8.76 15.17 0.34
CA PRO A 28 9.28 16.05 1.39
C PRO A 28 9.38 15.37 2.75
N LEU A 29 8.46 14.45 3.07
CA LEU A 29 8.51 13.69 4.32
C LEU A 29 9.69 12.71 4.41
N LEU A 30 10.35 12.38 3.30
CA LEU A 30 11.50 11.46 3.25
C LEU A 30 12.82 12.18 3.00
N GLN A 31 12.81 13.50 2.83
CA GLN A 31 14.00 14.36 2.75
C GLN A 31 14.53 14.65 4.16
N THR A 32 14.94 13.59 4.87
CA THR A 32 15.49 13.66 6.22
C THR A 32 16.84 12.95 6.27
N GLU A 33 17.62 13.19 7.32
CA GLU A 33 18.93 12.55 7.51
C GLU A 33 18.84 11.02 7.58
N ASN A 34 17.70 10.48 8.07
CA ASN A 34 17.45 9.04 8.15
C ASN A 34 16.08 8.68 7.57
N PRO A 35 15.97 8.51 6.24
CA PRO A 35 14.72 8.17 5.57
C PRO A 35 14.15 6.83 6.04
N ARG A 36 15.01 5.85 6.37
CA ARG A 36 14.58 4.53 6.86
C ARG A 36 13.83 4.64 8.19
N ALA A 37 14.39 5.39 9.15
CA ALA A 37 13.75 5.62 10.44
C ALA A 37 12.41 6.34 10.26
N ARG A 38 12.38 7.35 9.37
CA ARG A 38 11.15 8.08 9.06
C ARG A 38 10.07 7.21 8.44
N ILE A 39 10.42 6.34 7.48
CA ILE A 39 9.49 5.36 6.90
C ILE A 39 8.96 4.42 7.98
N LYS A 40 9.82 3.93 8.89
CA LYS A 40 9.42 3.04 9.98
C LYS A 40 8.40 3.70 10.93
N SER A 41 8.65 4.94 11.36
CA SER A 41 7.70 5.68 12.20
C SER A 41 6.36 5.89 11.49
N LEU A 42 6.40 6.36 10.23
CA LEU A 42 5.19 6.54 9.43
C LEU A 42 4.42 5.23 9.23
N PHE A 43 5.11 4.10 9.09
CA PHE A 43 4.49 2.79 8.96
C PHE A 43 3.75 2.40 10.23
N ILE A 44 4.37 2.56 11.42
CA ILE A 44 3.74 2.26 12.71
C ILE A 44 2.49 3.12 12.94
N GLU A 45 2.56 4.41 12.61
CA GLU A 45 1.45 5.35 12.79
C GLU A 45 0.29 5.09 11.81
N ARG A 46 0.62 4.72 10.55
CA ARG A 46 -0.37 4.65 9.47
C ARG A 46 -0.91 3.25 9.19
N GLU A 47 -0.16 2.18 9.49
CA GLU A 47 -0.60 0.81 9.23
C GLU A 47 -1.95 0.49 9.90
N PRO A 48 -2.23 0.88 11.16
CA PRO A 48 -3.54 0.65 11.77
C PRO A 48 -4.69 1.35 11.03
N LEU A 49 -4.42 2.55 10.48
CA LEU A 49 -5.41 3.32 9.72
C LEU A 49 -5.69 2.64 8.37
N TYR A 50 -4.65 2.21 7.67
CA TYR A 50 -4.78 1.49 6.40
C TYR A 50 -5.50 0.15 6.58
N LEU A 51 -5.19 -0.59 7.65
CA LEU A 51 -5.87 -1.85 7.97
C LEU A 51 -7.35 -1.64 8.28
N LYS A 52 -7.69 -0.55 8.98
CA LYS A 52 -9.09 -0.25 9.35
C LYS A 52 -9.96 0.14 8.15
N CYS A 53 -9.38 0.74 7.12
CA CYS A 53 -10.13 1.16 5.93
C CYS A 53 -10.05 0.17 4.76
N ALA A 54 -9.12 -0.78 4.78
CA ALA A 54 -8.91 -1.69 3.67
C ALA A 54 -9.93 -2.83 3.65
N ASP A 55 -10.58 -3.00 2.51
CA ASP A 55 -11.42 -4.16 2.23
C ASP A 55 -10.58 -5.36 1.77
N TYR A 56 -9.41 -5.08 1.20
CA TYR A 56 -8.46 -6.09 0.75
C TYR A 56 -7.00 -5.64 0.95
N GLN A 57 -6.16 -6.55 1.43
CA GLN A 57 -4.72 -6.34 1.57
C GLN A 57 -3.96 -7.27 0.61
N ILE A 58 -2.96 -6.73 -0.06
CA ILE A 58 -2.07 -7.51 -0.93
C ILE A 58 -0.62 -7.04 -0.80
N ASP A 59 0.31 -8.00 -0.73
CA ASP A 59 1.75 -7.73 -0.74
C ASP A 59 2.25 -7.51 -2.19
N THR A 60 2.73 -6.29 -2.49
CA THR A 60 3.25 -5.92 -3.82
C THR A 60 4.78 -6.10 -3.93
N GLY A 61 5.41 -6.62 -2.89
CA GLY A 61 6.83 -6.91 -2.80
C GLY A 61 7.22 -8.23 -3.47
N ALA A 62 6.45 -9.29 -3.27
CA ALA A 62 6.84 -10.63 -3.74
C ALA A 62 6.37 -10.98 -5.17
N MET A 63 5.48 -10.17 -5.77
CA MET A 63 4.77 -10.55 -6.99
C MET A 63 4.94 -9.53 -8.13
N PRO A 64 4.95 -9.99 -9.40
CA PRO A 64 4.87 -9.10 -10.55
C PRO A 64 3.59 -8.26 -10.55
N ASN A 65 3.67 -7.02 -11.04
CA ASN A 65 2.55 -6.09 -11.05
C ASN A 65 1.28 -6.67 -11.72
N LYS A 66 1.44 -7.43 -12.81
CA LYS A 66 0.31 -8.10 -13.49
C LYS A 66 -0.43 -9.08 -12.59
N VAL A 67 0.29 -9.82 -11.75
CA VAL A 67 -0.30 -10.78 -10.80
C VAL A 67 -1.03 -10.03 -9.68
N VAL A 68 -0.43 -8.95 -9.18
CA VAL A 68 -1.07 -8.08 -8.16
C VAL A 68 -2.40 -7.54 -8.68
N VAL A 69 -2.42 -6.98 -9.89
CA VAL A 69 -3.64 -6.45 -10.53
C VAL A 69 -4.69 -7.55 -10.72
N SER A 70 -4.28 -8.71 -11.23
CA SER A 70 -5.21 -9.84 -11.43
C SER A 70 -5.88 -10.27 -10.13
N ARG A 71 -5.13 -10.35 -9.02
CA ARG A 71 -5.67 -10.71 -7.71
C ARG A 71 -6.62 -9.65 -7.15
N ILE A 72 -6.32 -8.36 -7.37
CA ILE A 72 -7.20 -7.26 -6.98
C ILE A 72 -8.53 -7.36 -7.74
N LEU A 73 -8.49 -7.58 -9.05
CA LEU A 73 -9.70 -7.72 -9.88
C LEU A 73 -10.54 -8.92 -9.44
N GLU A 74 -9.90 -10.07 -9.19
CA GLU A 74 -10.59 -11.26 -8.68
C GLU A 74 -11.34 -10.97 -7.37
N LYS A 75 -10.68 -10.30 -6.41
CA LYS A 75 -11.30 -9.93 -5.13
C LYS A 75 -12.38 -8.86 -5.26
N TYR A 76 -12.19 -7.92 -6.19
CA TYR A 76 -13.19 -6.91 -6.49
C TYR A 76 -14.47 -7.54 -7.05
N HIS A 77 -14.36 -8.41 -8.06
CA HIS A 77 -15.50 -9.11 -8.65
C HIS A 77 -16.20 -10.06 -7.68
N ALA A 78 -15.47 -10.69 -6.76
CA ALA A 78 -16.07 -11.52 -5.71
C ALA A 78 -16.91 -10.71 -4.71
N ARG A 79 -16.56 -9.45 -4.45
CA ARG A 79 -17.32 -8.55 -3.57
C ARG A 79 -18.46 -7.83 -4.28
N SER A 80 -18.30 -7.57 -5.58
CA SER A 80 -19.29 -6.96 -6.44
C SER A 80 -19.62 -7.94 -7.58
N PRO A 81 -20.43 -8.99 -7.32
CA PRO A 81 -21.04 -9.75 -8.40
C PRO A 81 -21.78 -8.73 -9.28
N GLN A 82 -21.33 -8.59 -10.52
CA GLN A 82 -21.67 -7.47 -11.39
C GLN A 82 -23.19 -7.40 -11.64
N ILE A 83 -23.66 -6.15 -11.76
CA ILE A 83 -24.85 -5.76 -12.54
C ILE A 83 -24.61 -6.16 -14.00
#